data_AF-A0A0B6AGA0-F1
#
_entry.id   AF-A0A0B6AGA0-F1
#
_cell.length_a   1.000
_cell.length_b   1.000
_cell.length_c   1.000
_cell.angle_alpha   90.00
_cell.angle_beta   90.00
_cell.angle_gamma   90.00
#
_symmetry.space_group_name_H-M   'P 1'
#
loop_
_entity.id
_entity.type
_entity.pdbx_description
1 polymer ?
#
loop_
_entity_poly.entity_id
_entity_poly.type
_entity_poly.pdbx_seq_one_letter_code
_entity_poly.pdbx_strand_id
1 'polypeptide(L)'
;MDEFGEVFDTLQIKNPSLNELEKIEDRATLYYLLDHPQEWSNLSKRKKEKYRKMLKEIKEEDITPVFKKALEKKKAELMAQLGSWFKNQYKIFEHC
;
A
#
# COMPACT_ATOMS: atom_id res chain seq x y z
N MET A 1 16.67 -14.56 14.16
CA MET A 1 16.76 -13.60 13.05
C MET A 1 15.42 -12.87 13.04
N ASP A 2 15.43 -11.56 13.21
CA ASP A 2 14.19 -10.78 13.37
C ASP A 2 13.68 -10.35 11.98
N GLU A 3 13.34 -11.36 11.17
CA GLU A 3 13.12 -11.28 9.71
C GLU A 3 12.07 -10.25 9.31
N PHE A 4 11.15 -9.89 10.21
CA PHE A 4 10.11 -8.89 9.95
C PHE A 4 10.62 -7.44 9.94
N GLY A 5 11.70 -7.13 10.66
CA GLY A 5 12.26 -5.77 10.71
C GLY A 5 12.96 -5.34 9.42
N GLU A 6 13.49 -6.32 8.69
CA GLU A 6 14.36 -6.12 7.51
C GLU A 6 13.58 -6.18 6.17
N VAL A 7 12.26 -6.46 6.19
CA VAL A 7 11.44 -6.56 4.97
C VAL A 7 11.51 -5.29 4.13
N PHE A 8 11.51 -4.12 4.77
CA PHE A 8 11.59 -2.82 4.09
C PHE A 8 13.00 -2.44 3.62
N ASP A 9 14.02 -3.22 3.95
CA ASP A 9 15.38 -2.96 3.47
C ASP A 9 15.56 -3.46 2.02
N THR A 10 14.68 -4.38 1.58
CA THR A 10 14.63 -4.90 0.19
C THR A 10 13.37 -4.46 -0.57
N LEU A 11 12.30 -4.07 0.13
CA LEU A 11 11.04 -3.61 -0.45
C LEU A 11 10.93 -2.08 -0.43
N GLN A 12 10.79 -1.46 -1.61
CA GLN A 12 10.42 -0.06 -1.75
C GLN A 12 8.95 0.07 -2.12
N ILE A 13 8.21 0.86 -1.33
CA ILE A 13 6.82 1.22 -1.61
C ILE A 13 6.80 2.66 -2.12
N LYS A 14 6.24 2.85 -3.30
CA LYS A 14 6.18 4.13 -3.97
C LYS A 14 4.75 4.58 -4.18
N ASN A 15 4.49 5.87 -3.97
CA ASN A 15 3.20 6.49 -4.21
C ASN A 15 3.34 7.61 -5.25
N PRO A 16 2.48 7.72 -6.27
CA PRO A 16 2.50 8.87 -7.16
C PRO A 16 2.19 10.16 -6.38
N SER A 17 3.10 11.14 -6.44
CA SER A 17 2.91 12.45 -5.81
C SER A 17 1.94 13.31 -6.64
N LEU A 18 0.64 13.02 -6.51
CA LEU A 18 -0.41 13.73 -7.25
C LEU A 18 -0.53 15.21 -6.85
N ASN A 19 0.08 15.62 -5.73
CA ASN A 19 0.05 16.99 -5.23
C ASN A 19 0.79 17.99 -6.15
N GLU A 20 1.74 17.50 -6.95
CA GLU A 20 2.49 18.32 -7.91
C GLU A 20 1.66 18.69 -9.16
N LEU A 21 0.49 18.09 -9.35
CA LEU A 21 -0.40 18.44 -10.46
C LEU A 21 -1.09 19.79 -10.21
N GLU A 22 -0.85 20.73 -11.13
CA GLU A 22 -1.44 22.08 -11.09
C GLU A 22 -2.98 22.08 -11.18
N LYS A 23 -3.54 21.17 -11.99
CA LYS A 23 -4.99 21.09 -12.23
C LYS A 23 -5.69 20.24 -11.19
N ILE A 24 -6.48 20.89 -10.33
CA ILE A 24 -7.28 20.26 -9.26
C ILE A 24 -8.24 19.19 -9.83
N GLU A 25 -8.86 19.44 -10.98
CA GLU A 25 -9.81 18.51 -11.60
C GLU A 25 -9.13 17.20 -12.03
N ASP A 26 -7.95 17.30 -12.64
CA ASP A 26 -7.16 16.15 -13.05
C ASP A 26 -6.63 15.39 -11.83
N ARG A 27 -6.21 16.12 -10.79
CA ARG A 27 -5.79 15.55 -9.52
C ARG A 27 -6.92 14.79 -8.82
N ALA A 28 -8.10 15.39 -8.70
CA ALA A 28 -9.28 14.77 -8.10
C ALA A 28 -9.69 13.51 -8.86
N THR A 29 -9.66 13.58 -10.20
CA THR A 29 -9.96 12.42 -11.04
C THR A 29 -8.95 11.29 -10.82
N LEU A 30 -7.65 11.62 -10.77
CA LEU A 30 -6.60 10.63 -10.53
C LEU A 30 -6.70 10.00 -9.14
N TYR A 31 -6.98 10.79 -8.09
CA TYR A 31 -7.25 10.25 -6.75
C TYR A 31 -8.42 9.25 -6.77
N TYR A 32 -9.53 9.62 -7.40
CA TYR A 32 -10.69 8.74 -7.52
C TYR A 32 -10.35 7.44 -8.27
N LEU A 33 -9.61 7.54 -9.38
CA LEU A 33 -9.21 6.38 -10.21
C LEU A 33 -8.18 5.46 -9.55
N LEU A 34 -7.35 5.96 -8.63
CA LEU A 34 -6.43 5.15 -7.84
C LEU A 34 -7.17 4.36 -6.76
N ASP A 35 -8.17 4.98 -6.14
CA ASP A 35 -9.00 4.35 -5.09
C ASP A 35 -10.06 3.40 -5.69
N HIS A 36 -10.49 3.65 -6.93
CA HIS A 36 -11.52 2.87 -7.64
C HIS A 36 -11.00 2.33 -8.99
N PRO A 37 -10.13 1.31 -9.01
CA PRO A 37 -9.54 0.76 -10.23
C PRO A 37 -10.56 0.29 -11.30
N GLN A 38 -11.75 -0.13 -10.88
CA GLN A 38 -12.83 -0.56 -11.77
C GLN A 38 -13.33 0.56 -12.70
N GLU A 39 -13.26 1.82 -12.24
CA GLU A 39 -13.78 2.99 -12.96
C GLU A 39 -12.91 3.35 -14.17
N TRP A 40 -11.70 2.79 -14.26
CA TRP A 40 -10.91 2.86 -15.47
C TRP A 40 -11.68 2.33 -16.67
N SER A 41 -12.46 1.26 -16.53
CA SER A 41 -13.21 0.67 -17.64
C SER A 41 -14.21 1.65 -18.28
N ASN A 42 -14.84 2.51 -17.46
CA ASN A 42 -15.87 3.49 -17.83
C ASN A 42 -15.32 4.72 -18.58
N LEU A 43 -14.00 4.93 -18.58
CA LEU A 43 -13.38 6.04 -19.31
C LEU A 43 -13.24 5.76 -20.81
N SER A 44 -13.36 6.82 -21.62
CA SER A 44 -13.04 6.76 -23.04
C SER A 44 -11.54 6.48 -23.25
N LYS A 45 -11.18 5.86 -24.40
CA LYS A 45 -9.78 5.53 -24.74
C LYS A 45 -8.84 6.73 -24.59
N ARG A 46 -9.24 7.89 -25.08
CA ARG A 46 -8.46 9.14 -25.00
C ARG A 46 -8.24 9.60 -23.55
N LYS A 47 -9.25 9.50 -22.68
CA LYS A 47 -9.11 9.85 -21.25
C LYS A 47 -8.21 8.84 -20.52
N LYS A 48 -8.35 7.55 -20.81
CA LYS A 48 -7.45 6.50 -20.28
C LYS A 48 -5.99 6.79 -20.63
N GLU A 49 -5.72 7.13 -21.88
CA GLU A 49 -4.37 7.50 -22.35
C GLU A 49 -3.84 8.75 -21.66
N LYS A 50 -4.66 9.81 -21.53
CA LYS A 50 -4.30 11.04 -20.79
C LYS A 50 -3.85 10.72 -19.37
N TYR A 51 -4.69 10.06 -18.58
CA TYR A 51 -4.40 9.82 -17.17
C TYR A 51 -3.27 8.80 -16.94
N ARG A 52 -3.12 7.80 -17.81
CA ARG A 52 -1.95 6.91 -17.79
C ARG A 52 -0.65 7.65 -18.09
N LYS A 53 -0.66 8.59 -19.02
CA LYS A 53 0.51 9.43 -19.31
C LYS A 53 0.86 10.29 -18.11
N MET A 54 -0.13 10.94 -17.50
CA MET A 54 0.08 11.74 -16.29
C MET A 54 0.68 10.89 -15.16
N LEU A 55 0.15 9.70 -14.89
CA LEU A 55 0.72 8.81 -13.85
C LEU A 55 2.17 8.38 -14.11
N LYS A 56 2.58 8.24 -15.39
CA LYS A 56 3.98 7.93 -15.74
C LYS A 56 4.93 9.11 -15.58
N GLU A 57 4.43 10.33 -15.72
CA GLU A 57 5.23 11.56 -15.65
C GLU A 57 5.33 12.11 -14.23
N ILE A 58 4.40 11.73 -13.35
CA ILE A 58 4.40 12.13 -11.95
C ILE A 58 5.57 11.48 -11.22
N LYS A 59 6.23 12.27 -10.37
CA LYS A 59 7.27 11.76 -9.48
C LYS A 59 6.66 10.80 -8.46
N GLU A 60 7.35 9.68 -8.29
CA GLU A 60 7.05 8.72 -7.24
C GLU A 60 7.72 9.19 -5.94
N GLU A 61 6.93 9.32 -4.89
CA GLU A 61 7.42 9.55 -3.53
C GLU A 61 7.66 8.19 -2.84
N ASP A 62 8.81 8.05 -2.20
CA ASP A 62 9.11 6.87 -1.39
C ASP A 62 8.37 6.95 -0.05
N ILE A 63 7.34 6.13 0.08
CA ILE A 63 6.50 6.04 1.29
C ILE A 63 6.95 4.91 2.23
N THR A 64 7.98 4.15 1.86
CA THR A 64 8.57 3.07 2.69
C THR A 64 8.85 3.50 4.13
N PRO A 65 9.39 4.70 4.42
CA PRO A 65 9.64 5.14 5.79
C PRO A 65 8.38 5.22 6.66
N VAL A 66 7.23 5.56 6.06
CA VAL A 66 5.93 5.63 6.75
C VAL A 66 5.50 4.25 7.21
N PHE A 67 5.59 3.25 6.33
CA PHE A 67 5.24 1.87 6.64
C PHE A 67 6.20 1.26 7.67
N LYS A 68 7.52 1.49 7.52
CA LYS A 68 8.52 1.03 8.48
C LYS A 68 8.23 1.56 9.88
N LYS A 69 7.95 2.86 10.02
CA LYS A 69 7.58 3.48 11.29
C LYS A 69 6.26 2.93 11.87
N ALA A 70 5.26 2.70 11.01
CA ALA A 70 3.99 2.14 11.42
C ALA A 70 4.13 0.68 11.92
N LEU A 71 4.97 -0.12 11.25
CA LEU A 71 5.28 -1.50 11.65
C LEU A 71 5.99 -1.52 13.00
N GLU A 72 7.04 -0.72 13.20
CA GLU A 72 7.77 -0.64 14.47
C GLU A 72 6.84 -0.32 15.65
N LYS A 73 5.91 0.62 15.46
CA LYS A 73 4.92 0.97 16.49
C LYS A 73 3.99 -0.19 16.86
N LYS A 74 3.65 -1.05 15.89
CA LYS A 74 2.69 -2.16 16.06
C LYS A 74 3.36 -3.52 16.26
N LYS A 75 4.68 -3.61 16.15
CA LYS A 75 5.43 -4.88 16.12
C LYS A 75 5.13 -5.77 17.32
N ALA A 76 5.16 -5.21 18.53
CA ALA A 76 4.89 -5.96 19.75
C ALA A 76 3.47 -6.53 19.80
N GLU A 77 2.47 -5.74 19.38
CA GLU A 77 1.07 -6.18 19.31
C GLU A 77 0.89 -7.31 18.30
N LEU A 78 1.47 -7.17 17.11
CA LEU A 78 1.41 -8.19 16.05
C LEU A 78 2.09 -9.50 16.48
N MET A 79 3.24 -9.42 17.16
CA MET A 79 3.92 -10.60 17.71
C MET A 79 3.10 -11.29 18.81
N ALA A 80 2.40 -10.52 19.66
CA ALA A 80 1.50 -11.08 20.67
C ALA A 80 0.30 -11.78 20.01
N GLN A 81 -0.28 -11.19 18.96
CA GLN A 81 -1.36 -11.80 18.18
C GLN A 81 -0.92 -13.09 17.51
N LEU A 82 0.26 -13.11 16.87
CA LEU A 82 0.86 -14.32 16.29
C LEU A 82 1.09 -15.39 17.36
N GLY A 83 1.68 -15.03 18.49
CA GLY A 83 1.91 -15.96 19.60
C GLY A 83 0.62 -16.55 20.17
N SER A 84 -0.44 -15.75 20.27
CA SER A 84 -1.78 -16.23 20.65
C SER A 84 -2.33 -17.22 19.63
N TRP A 85 -2.19 -16.91 18.33
CA TRP A 85 -2.67 -17.77 17.25
C TRP A 85 -1.96 -19.13 17.27
N PHE A 86 -0.62 -19.17 17.36
CA PHE A 86 0.13 -20.42 17.47
C PHE A 86 -0.28 -21.24 18.68
N LYS A 87 -0.42 -20.62 19.87
CA LYS A 87 -0.87 -21.32 21.08
C LYS A 87 -2.26 -21.93 20.94
N ASN A 88 -3.16 -21.26 20.23
CA ASN A 88 -4.52 -21.76 20.01
C ASN A 88 -4.58 -22.86 18.94
N GLN A 89 -3.64 -22.92 18.00
CA GLN A 89 -3.52 -24.03 17.05
C GLN A 89 -3.17 -25.36 17.76
N TYR A 90 -2.29 -25.35 18.77
CA TYR A 90 -1.92 -26.57 19.51
C TYR A 90 -3.06 -27.16 20.34
N LYS A 91 -4.03 -26.34 20.80
CA LYS A 91 -5.22 -26.83 21.52
C LYS A 91 -6.15 -27.69 20.66
N ILE A 92 -6.05 -27.60 19.33
CA ILE A 92 -6.85 -28.42 18.42
C ILE A 92 -6.30 -29.85 18.35
N PHE A 93 -5.00 -30.05 18.64
CA PHE A 93 -4.33 -31.34 18.56
C PHE A 93 -4.23 -32.09 19.91
N GLU A 94 -4.53 -31.44 21.04
CA GLU A 94 -4.54 -32.08 22.38
C GLU A 94 -5.88 -32.74 22.76
N HIS A 95 -6.88 -32.69 21.87
CA HIS A 95 -8.21 -33.32 22.06
C HIS A 95 -8.51 -34.46 21.06
N CYS A 96 -7.48 -35.04 20.43
CA CYS A 96 -7.57 -36.28 19.67
C CYS A 96 -7.04 -37.48 20.48
#